data_AF-A0A8S3CWS5-F1
#
_entry.id   AF-A0A8S3CWS5-F1
#
_cell.length_a   1.000
_cell.length_b   1.000
_cell.length_c   1.000
_cell.angle_alpha   90.00
_cell.angle_beta   90.00
_cell.angle_gamma   90.00
#
_symmetry.space_group_name_H-M   'P 1'
#
loop_
_entity.id
_entity.type
_entity.pdbx_description
1 polymer ?
#
loop_
_entity_poly.entity_id
_entity_poly.type
_entity_poly.pdbx_seq_one_letter_code
_entity_poly.pdbx_strand_id
1 'polypeptide(L)' 'FSPPQSIIFKHDIMHPNVNEINEFRSEISKQEFWSPTMTIRSILEHVWARLAIPGGDS' A
#
# COMPACT_ATOMS: atom_id res chain seq x y z
N PHE A 1 8.18 5.01 -16.89
CA PHE A 1 8.28 4.47 -15.52
C PHE A 1 7.07 4.99 -14.76
N SER A 2 6.22 4.10 -14.28
CA SER A 2 4.94 4.43 -13.65
C SER A 2 4.85 3.72 -12.30
N PRO A 3 4.07 4.23 -11.35
CA PRO A 3 3.83 3.53 -10.10
C PRO A 3 3.20 2.14 -10.33
N PRO A 4 3.39 1.20 -9.40
CA PRO A 4 2.56 0.01 -9.37
C PRO A 4 1.09 0.44 -9.26
N GLN A 5 0.25 -0.10 -10.14
CA GLN A 5 -1.15 0.31 -10.20
C GLN A 5 -1.96 -0.20 -9.00
N SER A 6 -1.55 -1.33 -8.41
CA SER A 6 -2.25 -1.95 -7.28
C SER A 6 -1.32 -2.83 -6.46
N ILE A 7 -1.61 -2.97 -5.16
CA ILE A 7 -0.96 -3.89 -4.24
C ILE A 7 -2.06 -4.77 -3.65
N ILE A 8 -2.09 -6.04 -4.03
CA ILE A 8 -3.14 -7.00 -3.63
C ILE A 8 -2.53 -8.05 -2.72
N PHE A 9 -3.11 -8.23 -1.54
CA PHE A 9 -2.76 -9.33 -0.65
C PHE A 9 -3.35 -10.64 -1.19
N LYS A 10 -2.52 -11.69 -1.21
CA LYS A 10 -2.96 -13.04 -1.63
C LYS A 10 -3.83 -13.73 -0.57
N HIS A 11 -3.76 -13.27 0.66
CA HIS A 11 -4.52 -13.78 1.79
C HIS A 11 -5.48 -12.72 2.25
N ASP A 12 -6.60 -13.15 2.84
CA ASP A 12 -7.57 -12.25 3.41
C ASP A 12 -6.96 -11.46 4.57
N ILE A 13 -7.02 -10.13 4.47
CA ILE A 13 -6.52 -9.21 5.50
C ILE A 13 -7.68 -8.34 5.97
N MET A 14 -8.10 -8.53 7.23
CA MET A 14 -9.05 -7.63 7.87
C MET A 14 -8.32 -6.41 8.43
N HIS A 15 -8.23 -5.35 7.64
CA HIS A 15 -7.59 -4.10 8.05
C HIS A 15 -8.29 -2.89 7.42
N PRO A 16 -8.42 -1.74 8.11
CA PRO A 16 -9.09 -0.54 7.56
C PRO A 16 -8.47 0.00 6.26
N ASN A 17 -7.16 -0.19 6.10
CA ASN A 17 -6.42 0.17 4.88
C ASN A 17 -6.50 -0.88 3.77
N VAL A 18 -7.30 -1.93 3.91
CA VAL A 18 -7.48 -2.98 2.90
C VAL A 18 -8.95 -3.06 2.54
N ASN A 19 -9.25 -3.06 1.24
CA ASN A 19 -10.63 -3.13 0.75
C ASN A 19 -11.11 -4.59 0.62
N GLU A 20 -12.36 -4.75 0.20
CA GLU A 20 -13.03 -6.06 0.09
C GLU A 20 -12.39 -7.01 -0.94
N ILE A 21 -11.57 -6.49 -1.86
CA ILE A 21 -10.82 -7.29 -2.84
C ILE A 21 -9.37 -7.55 -2.41
N ASN A 22 -9.06 -7.37 -1.12
CA ASN A 22 -7.72 -7.47 -0.54
C ASN A 22 -6.68 -6.50 -1.13
N GLU A 23 -7.14 -5.40 -1.73
CA GLU A 23 -6.26 -4.36 -2.24
C GLU A 23 -5.95 -3.34 -1.15
N PHE A 24 -4.66 -3.06 -0.98
CA PHE A 24 -4.16 -2.05 -0.07
C PHE A 24 -4.47 -0.65 -0.61
N ARG A 25 -5.21 0.13 0.17
CA ARG A 25 -5.53 1.54 -0.11
C ARG A 25 -4.29 2.39 0.16
N SER A 26 -3.52 2.65 -0.89
CA SER A 26 -2.30 3.44 -0.79
C SER A 26 -2.34 4.70 -1.60
N GLU A 27 -1.89 5.77 -0.97
CA GLU A 27 -1.49 7.02 -1.63
C GLU A 27 -0.21 6.80 -2.47
N ILE A 28 0.61 5.78 -2.18
CA ILE A 28 1.91 5.54 -2.85
C ILE A 28 1.77 5.22 -4.35
N SER A 29 0.58 4.79 -4.78
CA SER A 29 0.26 4.55 -6.18
C SER A 29 -0.17 5.83 -6.90
N LYS A 30 -0.41 6.93 -6.17
CA LYS A 30 -0.66 8.24 -6.76
C LYS A 30 0.65 8.85 -7.25
N GLN A 31 0.56 9.51 -8.39
CA GLN A 31 1.72 10.03 -9.11
C GLN A 31 2.52 11.07 -8.31
N GLU A 32 1.88 11.76 -7.36
CA GLU A 32 2.51 12.75 -6.48
C GLU A 32 3.40 12.15 -5.38
N PHE A 33 3.20 10.87 -5.03
CA PHE A 33 3.97 10.17 -3.99
C PHE A 33 4.94 9.13 -4.56
N TRP A 34 5.00 8.98 -5.88
CA TRP A 34 5.85 8.02 -6.57
C TRP A 34 7.09 8.68 -7.18
N SER A 35 8.25 8.04 -6.99
CA SER A 35 9.50 8.40 -7.67
C SER A 35 10.07 7.17 -8.41
N PRO A 36 10.73 7.35 -9.58
CA PRO A 36 11.43 6.27 -10.28
C PRO A 36 12.52 5.56 -9.45
N THR A 37 13.01 6.21 -8.39
CA THR A 37 14.01 5.65 -7.48
C THR A 37 13.42 4.72 -6.41
N MET A 38 12.09 4.69 -6.26
CA MET A 38 11.43 3.79 -5.32
C MET A 38 11.59 2.34 -5.77
N THR A 39 11.83 1.46 -4.80
CA THR A 39 11.98 0.04 -5.03
C THR A 39 10.76 -0.69 -4.48
N ILE A 40 10.57 -1.95 -4.91
CA ILE A 40 9.54 -2.83 -4.32
C ILE A 40 9.76 -2.92 -2.79
N ARG A 41 11.00 -2.95 -2.32
CA ARG A 41 11.32 -2.97 -0.88
C ARG A 41 10.75 -1.74 -0.16
N SER A 42 11.06 -0.54 -0.63
CA SER A 42 10.58 0.70 0.02
C SER A 42 9.05 0.81 0.00
N ILE A 43 8.42 0.26 -1.04
CA ILE A 43 6.95 0.18 -1.13
C ILE A 43 6.40 -0.77 -0.06
N LEU A 44 7.00 -1.96 0.10
CA LEU A 44 6.58 -2.92 1.12
C LEU A 44 6.82 -2.41 2.55
N GLU A 45 7.90 -1.67 2.79
CA GLU A 45 8.16 -0.99 4.07
C GLU A 45 7.05 0.02 4.39
N HIS A 46 6.61 0.80 3.40
CA HIS A 46 5.50 1.73 3.54
C HIS A 46 4.17 1.01 3.86
N VAL A 47 3.86 -0.06 3.13
CA VAL A 47 2.68 -0.90 3.40
C VAL A 47 2.71 -1.42 4.83
N TRP A 48 3.85 -1.97 5.26
CA TRP A 48 4.01 -2.51 6.61
C TRP A 48 3.79 -1.44 7.69
N ALA A 49 4.38 -0.25 7.52
CA ALA A 49 4.21 0.85 8.47
C ALA A 49 2.75 1.26 8.65
N ARG A 50 1.96 1.25 7.56
CA ARG A 50 0.53 1.60 7.55
C ARG A 50 -0.34 0.50 8.16
N LEU A 51 0.03 -0.77 7.99
CA LEU A 51 -0.66 -1.90 8.64
C LEU A 51 -0.34 -2.01 10.14
N ALA A 52 0.78 -1.44 10.58
CA ALA A 52 1.18 -1.43 11.98
C ALA A 52 0.38 -0.43 12.83
N ILE A 53 -0.37 0.49 12.21
CA ILE A 53 -1.19 1.48 12.90
C ILE A 53 -2.53 0.85 13.29
N PRO A 54 -2.83 0.69 14.60
CA PRO A 54 -4.09 0.12 15.03
C PRO A 54 -5.27 1.01 14.62
N GLY A 55 -6.22 0.45 13.87
CA GLY A 55 -7.38 1.22 13.36
C GLY A 55 -7.14 1.91 12.01
N GLY A 56 -5.94 1.76 11.42
CA GLY A 56 -5.58 2.34 10.14
C GLY A 56 -5.26 3.83 10.22
N ASP A 57 -5.10 4.43 9.05
CA ASP A 57 -4.77 5.84 8.92
C ASP A 57 -6.07 6.61 8.78
N SER A 58 -6.43 7.34 9.82
CA SER A 58 -7.68 8.10 9.96
C SER A 58 -8.02 8.95 8.74
#